data_AF-C7HAS5-F1
#
_entry.id   AF-C7HAS5-F1
#
_cell.length_a   1.000
_cell.length_b   1.000
_cell.length_c   1.000
_cell.angle_alpha   90.00
_cell.angle_beta   90.00
_cell.angle_gamma   90.00
#
_symmetry.space_group_name_H-M   'P 1'
#
loop_
_entity.id
_entity.type
_entity.pdbx_description
1 polymer ?
#
loop_
_entity_poly.entity_id
_entity_poly.type
_entity_poly.pdbx_seq_one_letter_code
_entity_poly.pdbx_strand_id
1 'polypeptide(L)'
;MAAALLLTACGKTNAGSGSSGSMSGSSTSSAQTQTAAWKTGLGVVTEATDQDRAGKIELAAAAVLLDGEGKLESVLLDELEVSVSADSTGHVTLPTDWRTKRQKGDDYPLAEVSSLKKGWAEQADAFASYLIGMTPEQVSMLKVDKDGKPTDADLLSGCTIAVDRYRDAVTRACANARCSATRFLRNSDRIIEKK
;
A
#
# COMPACT_ATOMS: atom_id res chain seq x y z
N MET A 1 -57.15 -41.24 9.51
CA MET A 1 -57.04 -39.78 9.39
C MET A 1 -55.73 -39.36 10.04
N ALA A 2 -54.80 -38.82 9.22
CA ALA A 2 -53.62 -38.01 9.54
C ALA A 2 -52.59 -38.54 10.57
N ALA A 3 -51.28 -38.35 10.44
CA ALA A 3 -50.33 -38.14 9.36
C ALA A 3 -48.98 -38.20 10.09
N ALA A 4 -48.03 -38.95 9.54
CA ALA A 4 -46.72 -39.21 10.12
C ALA A 4 -45.82 -37.96 10.16
N LEU A 5 -44.75 -38.02 10.95
CA LEU A 5 -43.38 -37.67 10.53
C LEU A 5 -42.38 -38.29 11.51
N LEU A 6 -41.56 -39.21 10.98
CA LEU A 6 -40.62 -40.09 11.68
C LEU A 6 -39.26 -39.41 11.91
N LEU A 7 -38.67 -39.75 13.06
CA LEU A 7 -37.34 -39.38 13.52
C LEU A 7 -36.21 -40.19 12.84
N THR A 8 -35.09 -39.48 12.62
CA THR A 8 -33.69 -39.82 12.93
C THR A 8 -33.20 -41.28 12.82
N ALA A 9 -32.06 -41.48 12.13
CA ALA A 9 -31.03 -42.42 12.62
C ALA A 9 -29.66 -42.20 11.93
N CYS A 10 -28.62 -42.01 12.75
CA CYS A 10 -27.22 -42.32 12.44
C CYS A 10 -26.90 -43.75 12.94
N GLY A 11 -26.10 -44.54 12.22
CA GLY A 11 -25.49 -45.76 12.83
C GLY A 11 -24.95 -46.85 11.89
N LYS A 12 -23.62 -46.87 11.70
CA LYS A 12 -22.63 -47.96 11.87
C LYS A 12 -22.86 -49.43 11.34
N THR A 13 -21.97 -49.80 10.39
CA THR A 13 -21.22 -51.07 10.06
C THR A 13 -21.86 -52.43 9.68
N ASN A 14 -21.40 -52.90 8.50
CA ASN A 14 -21.00 -54.26 8.01
C ASN A 14 -21.96 -55.46 7.99
N ALA A 15 -22.30 -55.93 6.77
CA ALA A 15 -22.11 -57.29 6.25
C ALA A 15 -22.51 -57.31 4.75
N GLY A 16 -21.73 -57.98 3.89
CA GLY A 16 -21.79 -57.80 2.43
C GLY A 16 -22.64 -58.79 1.64
N SER A 17 -22.76 -58.53 0.32
CA SER A 17 -22.65 -59.49 -0.80
C SER A 17 -23.04 -58.83 -2.13
N GLY A 18 -22.21 -59.01 -3.17
CA GLY A 18 -22.69 -59.25 -4.54
C GLY A 18 -22.77 -58.10 -5.56
N SER A 19 -21.69 -57.94 -6.34
CA SER A 19 -21.66 -57.83 -7.81
C SER A 19 -21.99 -56.52 -8.56
N SER A 20 -20.93 -56.04 -9.24
CA SER A 20 -20.88 -55.48 -10.62
C SER A 20 -21.31 -54.03 -10.89
N GLY A 21 -20.32 -53.20 -11.27
CA GLY A 21 -20.56 -51.95 -12.00
C GLY A 21 -19.43 -50.92 -11.84
N SER A 22 -18.38 -51.05 -12.64
CA SER A 22 -17.31 -50.05 -12.81
C SER A 22 -17.85 -48.71 -13.30
N MET A 23 -17.38 -47.59 -12.72
CA MET A 23 -16.89 -46.41 -13.43
C MET A 23 -16.12 -45.52 -12.45
N SER A 24 -14.89 -45.18 -12.84
CA SER A 24 -13.98 -44.24 -12.20
C SER A 24 -14.62 -42.89 -11.91
N GLY A 25 -14.26 -42.31 -10.78
CA GLY A 25 -14.60 -40.93 -10.44
C GLY A 25 -13.83 -40.48 -9.21
N SER A 26 -12.50 -40.42 -9.32
CA SER A 26 -11.64 -39.73 -8.36
C SER A 26 -12.04 -38.25 -8.36
N SER A 27 -12.95 -37.86 -7.46
CA SER A 27 -13.15 -36.46 -7.12
C SER A 27 -12.01 -36.01 -6.22
N THR A 28 -10.83 -35.87 -6.84
CA THR A 28 -9.79 -34.93 -6.42
C THR A 28 -10.49 -33.61 -6.25
N SER A 29 -10.82 -33.26 -5.01
CA SER A 29 -11.17 -31.89 -4.66
C SER A 29 -9.88 -31.12 -4.85
N SER A 30 -9.70 -30.59 -6.06
CA SER A 30 -8.70 -29.60 -6.36
C SER A 30 -8.94 -28.47 -5.37
N ALA A 31 -8.06 -28.39 -4.37
CA ALA A 31 -7.78 -27.14 -3.71
C ALA A 31 -7.51 -26.16 -4.85
N GLN A 32 -8.50 -25.33 -5.17
CA GLN A 32 -8.25 -24.10 -5.89
C GLN A 32 -7.29 -23.36 -4.96
N THR A 33 -6.00 -23.42 -5.29
CA THR A 33 -5.06 -22.39 -4.91
C THR A 33 -5.71 -21.09 -5.39
N GLN A 34 -6.40 -20.39 -4.50
CA GLN A 34 -6.76 -19.00 -4.74
C GLN A 34 -5.42 -18.32 -4.99
N THR A 35 -5.11 -18.04 -6.26
CA THR A 35 -3.98 -17.17 -6.58
C THR A 35 -4.27 -15.88 -5.87
N ALA A 36 -3.53 -15.64 -4.80
CA ALA A 36 -3.77 -14.52 -3.94
C ALA A 36 -3.55 -13.25 -4.77
N ALA A 37 -4.64 -12.52 -4.99
CA ALA A 37 -4.69 -11.49 -6.02
C ALA A 37 -3.99 -10.24 -5.51
N TRP A 38 -3.07 -9.71 -6.31
CA TRP A 38 -2.41 -8.43 -6.02
C TRP A 38 -3.44 -7.32 -5.84
N LYS A 39 -3.17 -6.44 -4.89
CA LYS A 39 -4.02 -5.29 -4.57
C LYS A 39 -3.22 -4.02 -4.75
N THR A 40 -3.86 -2.97 -5.23
CA THR A 40 -3.25 -1.64 -5.28
C THR A 40 -4.11 -0.64 -4.54
N GLY A 41 -3.46 0.31 -3.89
CA GLY A 41 -4.13 1.34 -3.11
C GLY A 41 -3.41 2.69 -3.20
N LEU A 42 -4.18 3.75 -2.94
CA LEU A 42 -3.69 5.11 -2.83
C LEU A 42 -4.11 5.67 -1.48
N GLY A 43 -3.15 6.26 -0.77
CA GLY A 43 -3.36 6.95 0.47
C GLY A 43 -2.82 8.37 0.37
N VAL A 44 -3.60 9.32 0.85
CA VAL A 44 -3.21 10.73 0.90
C VAL A 44 -3.49 11.26 2.30
N VAL A 45 -2.49 11.90 2.88
CA VAL A 45 -2.53 12.58 4.18
C VAL A 45 -2.30 14.06 3.94
N THR A 46 -3.28 14.87 4.33
CA THR A 46 -3.25 16.32 4.19
C THR A 46 -3.12 16.95 5.56
N GLU A 47 -2.21 17.92 5.66
CA GLU A 47 -2.10 18.78 6.82
C GLU A 47 -2.15 20.22 6.36
N ALA A 48 -2.83 21.05 7.14
CA ALA A 48 -2.85 22.48 6.95
C ALA A 48 -2.34 23.10 8.25
N THR A 49 -1.35 23.97 8.11
CA THR A 49 -0.84 24.78 9.22
C THR A 49 -1.03 26.24 8.85
N ASP A 50 -1.34 27.07 9.84
CA ASP A 50 -1.38 28.51 9.68
C ASP A 50 -0.33 29.15 10.57
N GLN A 51 0.31 30.18 10.03
CA GLN A 51 1.19 31.06 10.77
C GLN A 51 0.98 32.48 10.23
N ASP A 52 0.59 33.38 11.14
CA ASP A 52 0.19 34.75 10.79
C ASP A 52 -0.91 34.79 9.71
N ARG A 53 -0.69 35.52 8.62
CA ARG A 53 -1.60 35.60 7.46
C ARG A 53 -1.20 34.62 6.35
N ALA A 54 -0.40 33.60 6.65
CA ALA A 54 0.01 32.57 5.70
C ALA A 54 -0.47 31.19 6.16
N GLY A 55 -1.10 30.45 5.26
CA GLY A 55 -1.41 29.04 5.42
C GLY A 55 -0.48 28.18 4.57
N LYS A 56 0.03 27.09 5.13
CA LYS A 56 0.71 26.04 4.39
C LYS A 56 -0.19 24.83 4.32
N ILE A 57 -0.32 24.26 3.14
CA ILE A 57 -0.99 22.97 2.94
C ILE A 57 0.05 22.01 2.41
N GLU A 58 0.16 20.88 3.08
CA GLU A 58 1.10 19.84 2.73
C GLU A 58 0.31 18.55 2.52
N LEU A 59 0.70 17.79 1.50
CA LEU A 59 0.06 16.54 1.10
C LEU A 59 1.12 15.47 0.93
N ALA A 60 1.11 14.45 1.77
CA ALA A 60 1.90 13.25 1.58
C ALA A 60 1.03 12.17 0.90
N ALA A 61 1.47 11.68 -0.25
CA ALA A 61 0.79 10.66 -1.02
C ALA A 61 1.62 9.38 -1.10
N ALA A 62 0.95 8.23 -0.97
CA ALA A 62 1.55 6.92 -1.12
C ALA A 62 0.67 6.06 -2.03
N ALA A 63 1.24 5.56 -3.11
CA ALA A 63 0.67 4.49 -3.91
C ALA A 63 1.36 3.17 -3.55
N VAL A 64 0.57 2.13 -3.30
CA VAL A 64 1.10 0.82 -2.87
C VAL A 64 0.61 -0.30 -3.78
N LEU A 65 1.45 -1.31 -3.92
CA LEU A 65 1.12 -2.62 -4.44
C LEU A 65 1.31 -3.63 -3.31
N LEU A 66 0.27 -4.38 -3.00
CA LEU A 66 0.31 -5.48 -2.05
C LEU A 66 0.34 -6.79 -2.80
N ASP A 67 1.19 -7.70 -2.33
CA ASP A 67 1.24 -9.08 -2.79
C ASP A 67 -0.01 -9.86 -2.34
N GLY A 68 -0.01 -11.16 -2.66
CA GLY A 68 -1.10 -12.05 -2.25
C GLY A 68 -1.23 -12.24 -0.74
N GLU A 69 -0.15 -12.05 0.01
CA GLU A 69 -0.11 -12.18 1.47
C GLU A 69 -0.48 -10.87 2.18
N GLY A 70 -0.65 -9.77 1.43
CA GLY A 70 -0.92 -8.45 1.98
C GLY A 70 0.33 -7.69 2.42
N LYS A 71 1.51 -8.10 1.95
CA LYS A 71 2.78 -7.40 2.16
C LYS A 71 3.04 -6.41 1.02
N LEU A 72 3.81 -5.37 1.31
CA LEU A 72 4.18 -4.36 0.32
C LEU A 72 5.17 -4.94 -0.70
N GLU A 73 4.73 -5.02 -1.96
CA GLU A 73 5.57 -5.39 -3.10
C GLU A 73 6.19 -4.15 -3.77
N SER A 74 5.45 -3.03 -3.77
CA SER A 74 5.95 -1.76 -4.29
C SER A 74 5.30 -0.59 -3.55
N VAL A 75 6.07 0.46 -3.33
CA VAL A 75 5.61 1.72 -2.74
C VAL A 75 6.16 2.86 -3.59
N LEU A 76 5.29 3.80 -3.95
CA LEU A 76 5.66 5.06 -4.56
C LEU A 76 5.18 6.21 -3.68
N LEU A 77 6.10 7.08 -3.31
CA LEU A 77 5.83 8.24 -2.45
C LEU A 77 5.97 9.52 -3.25
N ASP A 78 5.08 10.47 -2.97
CA ASP A 78 5.15 11.83 -3.46
C ASP A 78 4.66 12.81 -2.39
N GLU A 79 5.07 14.07 -2.49
CA GLU A 79 4.64 15.11 -1.59
C GLU A 79 4.39 16.43 -2.31
N LEU A 80 3.31 17.12 -1.95
CA LEU A 80 3.05 18.48 -2.41
C LEU A 80 3.07 19.42 -1.21
N GLU A 81 3.92 20.44 -1.28
CA GLU A 81 3.96 21.56 -0.33
C GLU A 81 3.48 22.81 -1.07
N VAL A 82 2.41 23.43 -0.58
CA VAL A 82 1.90 24.70 -1.10
C VAL A 82 1.70 25.71 0.01
N SER A 83 1.90 26.99 -0.31
CA SER A 83 1.69 28.10 0.60
C SER A 83 0.70 29.08 0.01
N VAL A 84 -0.25 29.52 0.82
CA VAL A 84 -1.24 30.55 0.52
C VAL A 84 -1.01 31.68 1.51
N SER A 85 -1.00 32.93 1.05
CA SER A 85 -0.86 34.09 1.94
C SER A 85 -1.93 35.12 1.71
N ALA A 86 -2.22 35.93 2.72
CA ALA A 86 -3.11 37.07 2.64
C ALA A 86 -2.40 38.33 3.12
N ASP A 87 -2.59 39.44 2.42
CA ASP A 87 -2.05 40.72 2.84
C ASP A 87 -2.96 41.46 3.86
N SER A 88 -2.55 42.65 4.29
CA SER A 88 -3.32 43.50 5.22
C SER A 88 -4.64 44.02 4.68
N THR A 89 -4.85 43.93 3.37
CA THR A 89 -6.07 44.39 2.69
C THR A 89 -7.06 43.25 2.45
N GLY A 90 -6.67 42.01 2.80
CA GLY A 90 -7.46 40.81 2.55
C GLY A 90 -7.25 40.23 1.15
N HIS A 91 -6.25 40.70 0.39
CA HIS A 91 -5.91 40.11 -0.90
C HIS A 91 -5.15 38.79 -0.68
N VAL A 92 -5.67 37.71 -1.26
CA VAL A 92 -5.11 36.36 -1.15
C VAL A 92 -4.19 36.08 -2.32
N THR A 93 -2.96 35.65 -2.04
CA THR A 93 -1.99 35.15 -2.99
C THR A 93 -1.94 33.62 -2.93
N LEU A 94 -2.28 33.00 -4.06
CA LEU A 94 -2.18 31.56 -4.25
C LEU A 94 -0.79 31.16 -4.77
N PRO A 95 -0.36 29.92 -4.54
CA PRO A 95 0.90 29.41 -5.09
C PRO A 95 0.84 29.36 -6.62
N THR A 96 1.96 29.67 -7.25
CA THR A 96 2.14 29.59 -8.71
C THR A 96 2.69 28.23 -9.14
N ASP A 97 3.41 27.54 -8.26
CA ASP A 97 3.94 26.19 -8.49
C ASP A 97 3.11 25.16 -7.72
N TRP A 98 2.47 24.26 -8.46
CA TRP A 98 1.67 23.15 -7.96
C TRP A 98 2.38 21.80 -8.15
N ARG A 99 3.65 21.81 -8.56
CA ARG A 99 4.43 20.58 -8.73
C ARG A 99 4.71 19.93 -7.39
N THR A 100 4.58 18.61 -7.35
CA THR A 100 5.02 17.79 -6.23
C THR A 100 6.56 17.78 -6.12
N LYS A 101 7.10 17.36 -4.98
CA LYS A 101 8.54 17.24 -4.76
C LYS A 101 9.18 16.31 -5.77
N ARG A 102 8.53 15.20 -6.13
CA ARG A 102 9.05 14.31 -7.17
C ARG A 102 9.04 14.96 -8.55
N GLN A 103 8.02 15.77 -8.87
CA GLN A 103 7.94 16.52 -10.13
C GLN A 103 8.96 17.67 -10.20
N LYS A 104 9.31 18.26 -9.06
CA LYS A 104 10.37 19.27 -8.97
C LYS A 104 11.75 18.65 -9.22
N GLY A 105 12.00 17.42 -8.72
CA GLY A 105 13.27 16.74 -8.93
C GLY A 105 14.43 17.59 -8.44
N ASP A 106 15.35 17.94 -9.35
CA ASP A 106 16.52 18.78 -9.07
C ASP A 106 16.14 20.22 -8.66
N ASP A 107 14.96 20.72 -9.06
CA ASP A 107 14.46 22.03 -8.64
C ASP A 107 14.11 22.07 -7.15
N TYR A 108 14.05 20.90 -6.47
CA TYR A 108 13.84 20.84 -5.03
C TYR A 108 15.19 20.75 -4.29
N PRO A 109 15.62 21.81 -3.58
CA PRO A 109 17.00 21.97 -3.11
C PRO A 109 17.33 21.14 -1.85
N LEU A 110 16.80 19.92 -1.73
CA LEU A 110 17.09 19.04 -0.59
C LEU A 110 18.49 18.44 -0.66
N ALA A 111 18.99 18.15 -1.86
CA ALA A 111 20.31 17.54 -2.03
C ALA A 111 21.42 18.43 -1.42
N GLU A 112 21.30 19.75 -1.55
CA GLU A 112 22.30 20.70 -1.06
C GLU A 112 22.29 20.87 0.47
N VAL A 113 21.12 20.70 1.10
CA VAL A 113 20.95 20.93 2.55
C VAL A 113 20.92 19.63 3.35
N SER A 114 20.67 18.48 2.72
CA SER A 114 20.63 17.20 3.41
C SER A 114 22.04 16.73 3.77
N SER A 115 22.16 16.13 4.96
CA SER A 115 23.41 15.49 5.40
C SER A 115 23.84 14.35 4.47
N LEU A 116 22.90 13.74 3.76
CA LEU A 116 23.13 12.63 2.82
C LEU A 116 23.57 13.09 1.42
N LYS A 117 23.50 14.40 1.11
CA LYS A 117 23.71 14.94 -0.24
C LYS A 117 22.82 14.30 -1.32
N LYS A 118 21.62 13.85 -0.92
CA LYS A 118 20.65 13.16 -1.77
C LYS A 118 19.41 13.99 -1.98
N GLY A 119 18.85 13.94 -3.20
CA GLY A 119 17.57 14.59 -3.50
C GLY A 119 16.42 14.01 -2.68
N TRP A 120 15.30 14.71 -2.63
CA TRP A 120 14.11 14.23 -1.93
C TRP A 120 13.61 12.90 -2.48
N ALA A 121 13.57 12.75 -3.81
CA ALA A 121 13.09 11.54 -4.46
C ALA A 121 13.95 10.32 -4.09
N GLU A 122 15.28 10.47 -4.05
CA GLU A 122 16.19 9.40 -3.64
C GLU A 122 15.96 8.96 -2.19
N GLN A 123 15.74 9.90 -1.28
CA GLN A 123 15.47 9.58 0.14
C GLN A 123 14.09 8.95 0.31
N ALA A 124 13.10 9.40 -0.46
CA ALA A 124 11.77 8.80 -0.48
C ALA A 124 11.80 7.38 -1.06
N ASP A 125 12.60 7.13 -2.10
CA ASP A 125 12.78 5.81 -2.71
C ASP A 125 13.54 4.86 -1.77
N ALA A 126 14.52 5.37 -1.01
CA ALA A 126 15.18 4.59 0.04
C ALA A 126 14.20 4.16 1.14
N PHE A 127 13.30 5.06 1.57
CA PHE A 127 12.25 4.70 2.52
C PHE A 127 11.27 3.70 1.93
N ALA A 128 10.78 3.93 0.70
CA ALA A 128 9.89 3.01 0.01
C ALA A 128 10.49 1.60 -0.13
N SER A 129 11.78 1.50 -0.46
CA SER A 129 12.51 0.23 -0.56
C SER A 129 12.62 -0.49 0.79
N TYR A 130 12.80 0.25 1.88
CA TYR A 130 12.84 -0.31 3.23
C TYR A 130 11.50 -0.93 3.65
N LEU A 131 10.38 -0.43 3.14
CA LEU A 131 9.04 -0.95 3.46
C LEU A 131 8.68 -2.25 2.72
N ILE A 132 9.45 -2.64 1.70
CA ILE A 132 9.14 -3.82 0.89
C ILE A 132 9.19 -5.09 1.75
N GLY A 133 8.16 -5.94 1.61
CA GLY A 133 7.96 -7.14 2.40
C GLY A 133 7.29 -6.92 3.77
N MET A 134 7.09 -5.67 4.19
CA MET A 134 6.39 -5.36 5.44
C MET A 134 4.86 -5.40 5.27
N THR A 135 4.16 -5.73 6.35
CA THR A 135 2.69 -5.58 6.46
C THR A 135 2.33 -4.14 6.88
N PRO A 136 1.11 -3.64 6.59
CA PRO A 136 0.68 -2.32 7.04
C PRO A 136 0.79 -2.12 8.56
N GLU A 137 0.58 -3.16 9.36
CA GLU A 137 0.75 -3.11 10.81
C GLU A 137 2.21 -2.85 11.18
N GLN A 138 3.15 -3.55 10.53
CA GLN A 138 4.58 -3.32 10.74
C GLN A 138 4.99 -1.90 10.35
N VAL A 139 4.47 -1.40 9.21
CA VAL A 139 4.71 -0.02 8.78
C VAL A 139 4.22 0.96 9.84
N SER A 140 3.00 0.80 10.34
CA SER A 140 2.43 1.68 11.39
C SER A 140 3.24 1.69 12.70
N MET A 141 3.96 0.61 12.99
CA MET A 141 4.79 0.46 14.20
C MET A 141 6.23 0.94 14.00
N LEU A 142 6.61 1.45 12.83
CA LEU A 142 7.94 2.00 12.61
C LEU A 142 8.24 3.14 13.58
N LYS A 143 9.39 3.03 14.22
CA LYS A 143 9.87 3.99 15.20
C LYS A 143 10.36 5.24 14.49
N VAL A 144 9.79 6.36 14.90
CA VAL A 144 10.17 7.70 14.49
C VAL A 144 10.51 8.53 15.72
N ASP A 145 11.34 9.54 15.55
CA ASP A 145 11.64 10.51 16.60
C ASP A 145 10.53 11.57 16.74
N LYS A 146 10.76 12.57 17.60
CA LYS A 146 9.84 13.68 17.84
C LYS A 146 9.61 14.58 16.61
N ASP A 147 10.50 14.54 15.63
CA ASP A 147 10.44 15.33 14.40
C ASP A 147 9.92 14.46 13.24
N GLY A 148 9.41 13.25 13.53
CA GLY A 148 8.87 12.32 12.54
C GLY A 148 9.94 11.59 11.73
N LYS A 149 11.23 11.73 12.06
CA LYS A 149 12.34 11.11 11.31
C LYS A 149 12.58 9.66 11.74
N PRO A 150 13.09 8.82 10.85
CA PRO A 150 13.38 7.43 11.19
C PRO A 150 14.49 7.33 12.25
N THR A 151 14.34 6.40 13.20
CA THR A 151 15.37 6.13 14.22
C THR A 151 16.22 4.89 13.91
N ASP A 152 15.79 4.10 12.93
CA ASP A 152 16.48 2.88 12.52
C ASP A 152 17.76 3.21 11.75
N ALA A 153 18.88 2.57 12.11
CA ALA A 153 20.19 2.87 11.53
C ALA A 153 20.27 2.51 10.04
N ASP A 154 19.62 1.42 9.62
CA ASP A 154 19.62 0.98 8.22
C ASP A 154 18.82 1.97 7.37
N LEU A 155 17.69 2.45 7.90
CA LEU A 155 16.88 3.46 7.23
C LEU A 155 17.58 4.83 7.20
N LEU A 156 18.24 5.24 8.30
CA LEU A 156 18.97 6.50 8.40
C LEU A 156 20.13 6.62 7.40
N SER A 157 20.69 5.49 6.95
CA SER A 157 21.73 5.47 5.91
C SER A 157 21.21 5.95 4.54
N GLY A 158 19.90 5.82 4.30
CA GLY A 158 19.25 6.13 3.03
C GLY A 158 18.27 7.29 3.10
N CYS A 159 17.68 7.56 4.27
CA CYS A 159 16.55 8.46 4.45
C CYS A 159 16.67 9.25 5.76
N THR A 160 16.70 10.58 5.65
CA THR A 160 16.76 11.50 6.81
C THR A 160 15.58 12.47 6.87
N ILE A 161 14.66 12.36 5.91
CA ILE A 161 13.40 13.12 5.89
C ILE A 161 12.44 12.61 6.96
N ALA A 162 11.46 13.43 7.33
CA ALA A 162 10.35 12.98 8.17
C ALA A 162 9.52 11.93 7.40
N VAL A 163 9.24 10.79 8.03
CA VAL A 163 8.57 9.63 7.43
C VAL A 163 7.24 9.27 8.09
N ASP A 164 6.89 9.93 9.19
CA ASP A 164 5.62 9.76 9.90
C ASP A 164 4.41 9.94 8.98
N ARG A 165 4.40 10.99 8.16
CA ARG A 165 3.30 11.24 7.22
C ARG A 165 3.26 10.23 6.09
N TYR A 166 4.41 9.76 5.62
CA TYR A 166 4.46 8.68 4.61
C TYR A 166 4.01 7.35 5.19
N ARG A 167 4.32 7.05 6.46
CA ARG A 167 3.82 5.87 7.17
C ARG A 167 2.30 5.87 7.23
N ASP A 168 1.71 7.00 7.57
CA ASP A 168 0.26 7.16 7.65
C ASP A 168 -0.39 7.09 6.26
N ALA A 169 0.25 7.70 5.24
CA ALA A 169 -0.19 7.61 3.85
C ALA A 169 -0.13 6.17 3.34
N VAL A 170 0.94 5.42 3.60
CA VAL A 170 1.08 4.00 3.24
C VAL A 170 0.01 3.16 3.94
N THR A 171 -0.19 3.36 5.24
CA THR A 171 -1.22 2.65 6.02
C THR A 171 -2.61 2.89 5.44
N ARG A 172 -2.93 4.15 5.09
CA ARG A 172 -4.18 4.51 4.41
C ARG A 172 -4.27 3.91 3.01
N ALA A 173 -3.17 3.86 2.26
CA ALA A 173 -3.12 3.24 0.94
C ALA A 173 -3.42 1.75 1.03
N CYS A 174 -2.83 1.03 2.00
CA CYS A 174 -3.11 -0.37 2.26
C CYS A 174 -4.59 -0.61 2.65
N ALA A 175 -5.15 0.23 3.52
CA ALA A 175 -6.56 0.15 3.89
C ALA A 175 -7.51 0.39 2.69
N ASN A 176 -7.12 1.27 1.77
CA ASN A 176 -7.85 1.56 0.54
C ASN A 176 -7.57 0.55 -0.58
N ALA A 177 -6.68 -0.43 -0.38
CA ALA A 177 -6.19 -1.28 -1.44
C ALA A 177 -7.30 -2.19 -1.98
N ARG A 178 -7.50 -2.14 -3.29
CA ARG A 178 -8.50 -2.95 -4.01
C ARG A 178 -7.78 -3.96 -4.86
N CYS A 179 -8.40 -5.13 -5.02
CA CYS A 179 -7.92 -6.13 -5.97
C CYS A 179 -7.79 -5.48 -7.34
N SER A 180 -6.57 -5.40 -7.86
CA SER A 180 -6.38 -5.03 -9.25
C SER A 180 -6.86 -6.22 -10.06
N ALA A 181 -8.07 -6.13 -10.63
CA ALA A 181 -8.69 -7.24 -11.34
C ALA A 181 -7.77 -7.75 -12.46
N THR A 182 -7.09 -8.90 -12.23
CA THR A 182 -6.56 -9.97 -13.12
C THR A 182 -5.90 -9.59 -14.47
N ARG A 183 -5.82 -8.32 -14.85
CA ARG A 183 -5.42 -7.83 -16.17
C ARG A 183 -3.98 -7.33 -16.21
N PHE A 184 -3.41 -7.01 -15.05
CA PHE A 184 -2.00 -6.60 -14.96
C PHE A 184 -1.05 -7.79 -15.20
N LEU A 185 -1.35 -8.96 -14.61
CA LEU A 185 -0.58 -10.19 -14.80
C LEU A 185 -0.58 -10.71 -16.24
N ARG A 186 -1.71 -10.54 -16.97
CA ARG A 186 -1.82 -11.00 -18.36
C ARG A 186 -0.94 -10.19 -19.34
N ASN A 187 -0.37 -9.07 -18.90
CA ASN A 187 0.52 -8.25 -19.72
C ASN A 187 2.00 -8.58 -19.47
N SER A 188 2.38 -8.98 -18.25
CA SER A 188 3.74 -9.41 -17.91
C SER A 188 4.10 -10.75 -18.56
N ASP A 189 3.19 -11.73 -18.57
CA ASP A 189 3.40 -13.03 -19.21
C ASP A 189 3.55 -12.91 -20.74
N ARG A 190 2.86 -11.92 -21.34
CA ARG A 190 2.88 -11.68 -22.79
C ARG A 190 4.18 -11.03 -23.29
N ILE A 191 5.02 -10.51 -22.40
CA ILE A 191 6.34 -9.95 -22.74
C ILE A 191 7.43 -11.03 -22.71
N ILE A 192 7.29 -12.06 -21.88
CA ILE A 192 8.24 -13.18 -21.81
C ILE A 192 8.03 -14.16 -22.98
N GLU A 193 6.79 -14.36 -23.43
CA GLU A 193 6.49 -15.28 -24.54
C GLU A 193 6.85 -14.73 -25.94
N LYS A 194 7.31 -13.47 -26.03
CA LYS A 194 7.70 -12.80 -27.29
C LYS A 194 9.20 -12.61 -27.49
N LYS A 195 10.04 -13.26 -26.69
CA LYS A 195 11.51 -13.21 -26.81
C LYS A 195 12.08 -14.61 -26.98
#